data_AF-A0A0N0N9S7-F1
#
_entry.id   AF-A0A0N0N9S7-F1
#
_cell.length_a   1.000
_cell.length_b   1.000
_cell.length_c   1.000
_cell.angle_alpha   90.00
_cell.angle_beta   90.00
_cell.angle_gamma   90.00
#
_symmetry.space_group_name_H-M   'P 1'
#
loop_
_entity.id
_entity.type
_entity.pdbx_description
1 polymer ?
#
loop_
_entity_poly.entity_id
_entity_poly.type
_entity_poly.pdbx_seq_one_letter_code
_entity_poly.pdbx_strand_id
1 'polypeptide(L)'
;MTLAHRDKPTFLVLDYVTITRDPKTALVVAIGGDQRAAGLLQTTGGFHSAPGPRGDYHRLPHALPFEEQRQGATAAAHSLLLAGYSVHLDPTLNTLATQGSDRQAAHRHLDQLTSLGSDAADDRQVAAVLTEIAAPDDGLLPRLTQSLIATWASWGRRLNDTGRDPQVAMQLGAIVNNLSTLTWQIEQIRNDADRTGPAPQTRPSPVSTAPSPLAAPAVRRR
;
A
#
# COMPACT_ATOMS: atom_id res chain seq x y z
N MET A 1 -1.25 -41.76 -27.87
CA MET A 1 -0.81 -40.87 -26.79
C MET A 1 -0.04 -39.72 -27.42
N THR A 2 -0.67 -38.56 -27.54
CA THR A 2 -0.09 -37.40 -28.24
C THR A 2 -0.09 -36.25 -27.24
N LEU A 3 1.11 -35.82 -26.87
CA LEU A 3 1.36 -34.83 -25.82
C LEU A 3 0.73 -33.48 -26.16
N ALA A 4 0.00 -32.94 -25.19
CA ALA A 4 -0.67 -31.65 -25.23
C ALA A 4 0.29 -30.54 -25.66
N HIS A 5 -0.13 -29.81 -26.69
CA HIS A 5 0.50 -28.56 -27.08
C HIS A 5 0.28 -27.55 -25.95
N ARG A 6 1.38 -27.12 -25.33
CA ARG A 6 1.41 -26.15 -24.23
C ARG A 6 0.58 -24.91 -24.57
N ASP A 7 -0.32 -24.57 -23.65
CA ASP A 7 -1.03 -23.30 -23.55
C ASP A 7 -0.10 -22.12 -23.82
N LYS A 8 -0.19 -21.56 -25.02
CA LYS A 8 0.20 -20.16 -25.23
C LYS A 8 -0.94 -19.31 -24.66
N PRO A 9 -0.67 -18.29 -23.82
CA PRO A 9 -1.73 -17.39 -23.39
C PRO A 9 -2.37 -16.78 -24.63
N THR A 10 -3.64 -17.09 -24.84
CA THR A 10 -4.44 -16.41 -25.86
C THR A 10 -4.75 -15.04 -25.29
N PHE A 11 -3.97 -14.04 -25.67
CA PHE A 11 -4.36 -12.65 -25.47
C PHE A 11 -5.58 -12.42 -26.36
N LEU A 12 -6.77 -12.55 -25.77
CA LEU A 12 -7.96 -11.94 -26.34
C LEU A 12 -7.56 -10.49 -26.63
N VAL A 13 -7.76 -10.02 -27.86
CA VAL A 13 -7.63 -8.59 -28.16
C VAL A 13 -8.63 -7.93 -27.22
N LEU A 14 -8.13 -7.42 -26.09
CA LEU A 14 -8.94 -6.95 -24.98
C LEU A 14 -9.84 -5.85 -25.55
N ASP A 15 -11.14 -6.09 -25.58
CA ASP A 15 -12.10 -5.06 -25.97
C ASP A 15 -11.82 -3.83 -25.12
N TYR A 16 -11.33 -2.77 -25.78
CA TYR A 16 -10.78 -1.61 -25.12
C TYR A 16 -11.90 -0.62 -24.86
N VAL A 17 -12.09 -0.24 -23.59
CA VAL A 17 -13.09 0.74 -23.18
C VAL A 17 -12.39 2.02 -22.75
N THR A 18 -12.78 3.14 -23.34
CA THR A 18 -12.26 4.46 -22.97
C THR A 18 -13.31 5.26 -22.24
N ILE A 19 -13.05 5.62 -20.99
CA ILE A 19 -13.87 6.51 -20.16
C ILE A 19 -13.16 7.85 -20.02
N THR A 20 -13.73 8.90 -20.61
CA THR A 20 -13.13 10.23 -20.63
C THR A 20 -14.16 11.33 -20.42
N ARG A 21 -13.71 12.49 -19.97
CA ARG A 21 -14.54 13.68 -19.89
C ARG A 21 -14.34 14.53 -21.12
N ASP A 22 -15.41 14.76 -21.88
CA ASP A 22 -15.38 15.67 -23.01
C ASP A 22 -15.15 17.11 -22.49
N PRO A 23 -14.04 17.77 -22.88
CA PRO A 23 -13.72 19.12 -22.42
C PRO A 23 -14.72 20.18 -22.92
N LYS A 24 -15.46 19.90 -24.02
CA LYS A 24 -16.41 20.86 -24.60
C LYS A 24 -17.78 20.80 -23.93
N THR A 25 -18.25 19.60 -23.60
CA THR A 25 -19.59 19.39 -23.04
C THR A 25 -19.57 19.08 -21.55
N ALA A 26 -18.39 18.93 -20.95
CA ALA A 26 -18.17 18.47 -19.58
C ALA A 26 -18.76 17.08 -19.27
N LEU A 27 -19.23 16.34 -20.29
CA LEU A 27 -19.84 15.03 -20.14
C LEU A 27 -18.78 13.95 -19.97
N VAL A 28 -19.01 13.05 -19.03
CA VAL A 28 -18.24 11.79 -18.96
C VAL A 28 -18.86 10.79 -19.92
N VAL A 29 -18.04 10.32 -20.86
CA VAL A 29 -18.43 9.39 -21.92
C VAL A 29 -17.57 8.14 -21.86
N ALA A 30 -18.18 7.01 -22.17
CA ALA A 30 -17.53 5.71 -22.33
C ALA A 30 -17.75 5.21 -23.76
N ILE A 31 -16.66 4.84 -24.43
CA ILE A 31 -16.63 4.42 -25.84
C ILE A 31 -15.87 3.08 -25.94
N GLY A 32 -16.38 2.17 -26.76
CA GLY A 32 -15.80 0.84 -26.98
C GLY A 32 -16.41 -0.22 -26.06
N GLY A 33 -15.91 -1.45 -26.17
CA GLY A 33 -16.46 -2.62 -25.46
C GLY A 33 -17.59 -3.31 -26.23
N ASP A 34 -18.07 -4.40 -25.64
CA ASP A 34 -19.19 -5.20 -26.11
C ASP A 34 -20.47 -4.95 -25.27
N GLN A 35 -21.54 -5.70 -25.52
CA GLN A 35 -22.79 -5.58 -24.77
C GLN A 35 -22.62 -5.89 -23.27
N ARG A 36 -21.64 -6.73 -22.91
CA ARG A 36 -21.33 -7.02 -21.50
C ARG A 36 -20.64 -5.83 -20.84
N ALA A 37 -19.70 -5.16 -21.52
CA ALA A 37 -19.12 -3.91 -21.05
C ALA A 37 -20.19 -2.83 -20.87
N ALA A 38 -21.13 -2.70 -21.82
CA ALA A 38 -22.28 -1.80 -21.71
C ALA A 38 -23.13 -2.06 -20.46
N GLY A 39 -23.39 -3.34 -20.14
CA GLY A 39 -24.10 -3.74 -18.93
C GLY A 39 -23.36 -3.34 -17.64
N LEU A 40 -22.04 -3.49 -17.61
CA LEU A 40 -21.21 -3.10 -16.46
C LEU A 40 -21.15 -1.57 -16.29
N LEU A 41 -21.04 -0.81 -17.39
CA LEU A 41 -21.11 0.65 -17.38
C LEU A 41 -22.44 1.15 -16.78
N GLN A 42 -23.56 0.53 -17.15
CA GLN A 42 -24.89 0.87 -16.65
C GLN A 42 -25.06 0.49 -15.17
N THR A 43 -24.68 -0.73 -14.81
CA THR A 43 -24.96 -1.29 -13.47
C THR A 43 -24.08 -0.68 -12.39
N THR A 44 -22.79 -0.52 -12.67
CA THR A 44 -21.81 -0.09 -11.65
C THR A 44 -21.49 1.40 -11.75
N GLY A 45 -21.57 1.97 -12.95
CA GLY A 45 -21.22 3.37 -13.20
C GLY A 45 -22.38 4.33 -13.30
N GLY A 46 -23.61 3.85 -13.51
CA GLY A 46 -24.77 4.71 -13.77
C GLY A 46 -24.76 5.37 -15.16
N PHE A 47 -24.00 4.81 -16.11
CA PHE A 47 -24.00 5.29 -17.49
C PHE A 47 -25.31 4.92 -18.18
N HIS A 48 -25.77 5.75 -19.11
CA HIS A 48 -26.87 5.44 -20.03
C HIS A 48 -26.41 5.47 -21.47
N SER A 49 -27.02 4.63 -22.30
CA SER A 49 -26.80 4.65 -23.76
C SER A 49 -27.36 5.93 -24.36
N ALA A 50 -26.60 6.52 -25.29
CA ALA A 50 -26.99 7.69 -26.05
C ALA A 50 -26.63 7.50 -27.53
N PRO A 51 -27.51 7.89 -28.46
CA PRO A 51 -27.22 7.78 -29.89
C PRO A 51 -26.12 8.77 -30.28
N GLY A 52 -25.12 8.30 -31.01
CA GLY A 52 -23.99 9.08 -31.47
C GLY A 52 -23.73 8.96 -32.98
N PRO A 53 -23.01 9.93 -33.57
CA PRO A 53 -22.72 9.94 -35.01
C PRO A 53 -21.80 8.78 -35.48
N ARG A 54 -21.19 8.04 -34.55
CA ARG A 54 -20.31 6.88 -34.83
C ARG A 54 -20.84 5.58 -34.21
N GLY A 55 -22.13 5.54 -33.88
CA GLY A 55 -22.75 4.46 -33.11
C GLY A 55 -23.14 4.91 -31.71
N ASP A 56 -23.84 4.03 -31.01
CA ASP A 56 -24.25 4.26 -29.64
C ASP A 56 -23.02 4.37 -28.73
N TYR A 57 -23.05 5.35 -27.83
CA TYR A 57 -22.03 5.52 -26.80
C TYR A 57 -22.72 5.61 -25.43
N HIS A 58 -21.94 5.41 -24.38
CA HIS A 58 -22.45 5.50 -23.01
C HIS A 58 -22.02 6.82 -22.41
N ARG A 59 -22.89 7.48 -21.63
CA ARG A 59 -22.54 8.72 -20.93
C ARG A 59 -23.18 8.79 -19.56
N LEU A 60 -22.61 9.57 -18.66
CA LEU A 60 -23.26 9.91 -17.39
C LEU A 60 -24.28 11.04 -17.56
N PRO A 61 -25.31 11.11 -16.69
CA PRO A 61 -26.27 12.21 -16.69
C PRO A 61 -25.60 13.58 -16.49
N HIS A 62 -26.05 14.57 -17.25
CA HIS A 62 -25.52 15.94 -17.17
C HIS A 62 -25.82 16.62 -15.83
N ALA A 63 -26.95 16.28 -15.21
CA ALA A 63 -27.39 16.82 -13.93
C ALA A 63 -26.61 16.26 -12.73
N LEU A 64 -25.79 15.22 -12.93
CA LEU A 64 -25.05 14.57 -11.86
C LEU A 64 -23.89 15.47 -11.40
N PRO A 65 -23.71 15.73 -10.09
CA PRO A 65 -22.56 16.47 -9.57
C PRO A 65 -21.23 15.85 -10.02
N PHE A 66 -20.21 16.69 -10.23
CA PHE A 66 -18.93 16.22 -10.76
C PHE A 66 -18.29 15.12 -9.90
N GLU A 67 -18.33 15.22 -8.58
CA GLU A 67 -17.80 14.18 -7.69
C GLU A 67 -18.55 12.84 -7.84
N GLU A 68 -19.87 12.87 -7.99
CA GLU A 68 -20.66 11.67 -8.27
C GLU A 68 -20.34 11.08 -9.66
N GLN A 69 -20.08 11.93 -10.65
CA GLN A 69 -19.62 11.47 -11.97
C GLN A 69 -18.26 10.77 -11.89
N ARG A 70 -17.33 11.29 -11.09
CA ARG A 70 -16.01 10.68 -10.87
C ARG A 70 -16.13 9.33 -10.16
N GLN A 71 -16.98 9.25 -9.13
CA GLN A 71 -17.25 8.00 -8.40
C GLN A 71 -17.82 6.93 -9.33
N GLY A 72 -18.85 7.26 -10.12
CA GLY A 72 -19.45 6.34 -11.09
C GLY A 72 -18.45 5.90 -12.17
N ALA A 73 -17.68 6.83 -12.73
CA ALA A 73 -16.65 6.52 -13.73
C ALA A 73 -15.57 5.59 -13.20
N THR A 74 -15.11 5.81 -11.96
CA THR A 74 -14.08 4.98 -11.31
C THR A 74 -14.60 3.60 -10.98
N ALA A 75 -15.81 3.51 -10.42
CA ALA A 75 -16.45 2.23 -10.10
C ALA A 75 -16.68 1.38 -11.36
N ALA A 76 -17.12 2.01 -12.45
CA ALA A 76 -17.28 1.35 -13.74
C ALA A 76 -15.95 0.86 -14.31
N ALA A 77 -14.92 1.70 -14.30
CA ALA A 77 -13.58 1.34 -14.76
C ALA A 77 -13.02 0.13 -13.99
N HIS A 78 -13.16 0.15 -12.66
CA HIS A 78 -12.73 -0.96 -11.82
C HIS A 78 -13.51 -2.26 -12.12
N SER A 79 -14.83 -2.17 -12.29
CA SER A 79 -15.67 -3.33 -12.63
C SER A 79 -15.31 -3.92 -14.00
N LEU A 80 -14.98 -3.08 -14.98
CA LEU A 80 -14.54 -3.51 -16.30
C LEU A 80 -13.16 -4.17 -16.25
N LEU A 81 -12.22 -3.62 -15.49
CA LEU A 81 -10.90 -4.24 -15.27
C LEU A 81 -11.03 -5.63 -14.63
N LEU A 82 -11.86 -5.77 -13.59
CA LEU A 82 -12.13 -7.06 -12.95
C LEU A 82 -12.79 -8.08 -13.89
N ALA A 83 -13.60 -7.61 -14.83
CA ALA A 83 -14.22 -8.46 -15.86
C ALA A 83 -13.26 -8.83 -17.00
N GLY A 84 -12.02 -8.33 -16.97
CA GLY A 84 -10.96 -8.66 -17.94
C GLY A 84 -10.92 -7.73 -19.15
N TYR A 85 -11.53 -6.54 -19.10
CA TYR A 85 -11.40 -5.53 -20.16
C TYR A 85 -10.15 -4.67 -19.97
N SER A 86 -9.59 -4.16 -21.06
CA SER A 86 -8.61 -3.08 -20.98
C SER A 86 -9.35 -1.74 -20.92
N VAL A 87 -9.07 -0.95 -19.88
CA VAL A 87 -9.79 0.30 -19.66
C VAL A 87 -8.83 1.48 -19.61
N HIS A 88 -9.14 2.51 -20.38
CA HIS A 88 -8.59 3.84 -20.18
C HIS A 88 -9.55 4.66 -19.32
N LEU A 89 -9.12 5.07 -18.14
CA LEU A 89 -9.85 6.04 -17.33
C LEU A 89 -9.07 7.36 -17.31
N ASP A 90 -9.74 8.44 -17.71
CA ASP A 90 -9.21 9.80 -17.56
C ASP A 90 -8.77 10.03 -16.10
N PRO A 91 -7.50 10.44 -15.84
CA PRO A 91 -6.99 10.63 -14.49
C PRO A 91 -7.80 11.60 -13.63
N THR A 92 -8.46 12.59 -14.26
CA THR A 92 -9.31 13.55 -13.54
C THR A 92 -10.56 12.88 -12.96
N LEU A 93 -10.98 11.76 -13.55
CA LEU A 93 -12.15 10.97 -13.11
C LEU A 93 -11.80 9.93 -12.06
N ASN A 94 -10.53 9.54 -11.94
CA ASN A 94 -10.10 8.51 -11.01
C ASN A 94 -10.18 8.99 -9.55
N THR A 95 -11.16 8.49 -8.80
CA THR A 95 -11.33 8.77 -7.37
C THR A 95 -10.41 7.92 -6.50
N LEU A 96 -9.97 6.75 -6.96
CA LEU A 96 -8.96 5.94 -6.26
C LEU A 96 -7.58 6.61 -6.29
N ALA A 97 -7.36 7.56 -7.21
CA ALA A 97 -6.16 8.40 -7.25
C ALA A 97 -6.33 9.75 -6.51
N THR A 98 -7.37 9.92 -5.68
CA THR A 98 -7.54 11.18 -4.93
C THR A 98 -6.67 11.21 -3.68
N GLN A 99 -5.79 12.20 -3.60
CA GLN A 99 -4.96 12.53 -2.42
C GLN A 99 -5.76 12.60 -1.11
N GLY A 100 -7.06 12.90 -1.17
CA GLY A 100 -7.96 12.90 -0.01
C GLY A 100 -8.27 11.51 0.55
N SER A 101 -8.54 10.53 -0.33
CA SER A 101 -8.77 9.14 0.06
C SER A 101 -7.50 8.52 0.64
N ASP A 102 -6.35 8.79 0.03
CA ASP A 102 -5.05 8.33 0.52
C ASP A 102 -4.70 8.96 1.87
N ARG A 103 -4.98 10.26 2.05
CA ARG A 103 -4.80 10.94 3.35
C ARG A 103 -5.69 10.33 4.43
N GLN A 104 -6.97 10.06 4.14
CA GLN A 104 -7.87 9.41 5.10
C GLN A 104 -7.49 7.97 5.40
N ALA A 105 -6.98 7.23 4.42
CA ALA A 105 -6.43 5.90 4.63
C ALA A 105 -5.18 5.94 5.53
N ALA A 106 -4.27 6.89 5.29
CA ALA A 106 -3.08 7.09 6.12
C ALA A 106 -3.45 7.47 7.56
N HIS A 107 -4.41 8.37 7.76
CA HIS A 107 -4.88 8.74 9.11
C HIS A 107 -5.47 7.54 9.84
N ARG A 108 -6.37 6.77 9.21
CA ARG A 108 -6.93 5.56 9.81
C ARG A 108 -5.87 4.52 10.18
N HIS A 109 -4.83 4.39 9.36
CA HIS A 109 -3.73 3.47 9.63
C HIS A 109 -2.93 3.92 10.87
N LEU A 110 -2.66 5.22 11.03
CA LEU A 110 -2.04 5.77 12.23
C LEU A 110 -2.90 5.56 13.49
N ASP A 111 -4.22 5.75 13.38
CA ASP A 111 -5.15 5.48 14.48
C ASP A 111 -5.13 4.01 14.88
N GLN A 112 -5.08 3.10 13.90
CA GLN A 112 -4.99 1.66 14.14
C GLN A 112 -3.68 1.27 14.83
N LEU A 113 -2.54 1.82 14.41
CA LEU A 113 -1.25 1.58 15.07
C LEU A 113 -1.24 2.09 16.52
N THR A 114 -1.90 3.23 16.77
CA THR A 114 -2.04 3.78 18.11
C THR A 114 -2.87 2.87 19.00
N SER A 115 -3.99 2.33 18.49
CA SER A 115 -4.81 1.35 19.21
C SER A 115 -4.02 0.07 19.49
N LEU A 116 -3.34 -0.49 18.49
CA LEU A 116 -2.55 -1.71 18.63
C LEU A 116 -1.42 -1.57 19.65
N GLY A 117 -0.74 -0.42 19.68
CA GLY A 117 0.30 -0.14 20.67
C GLY A 117 -0.24 0.03 22.09
N SER A 118 -1.44 0.60 22.23
CA SER A 118 -2.08 0.83 23.53
C SER A 118 -2.71 -0.44 24.11
N ASP A 119 -3.24 -1.31 23.25
CA ASP A 119 -3.89 -2.57 23.61
C ASP A 119 -2.92 -3.76 23.64
N ALA A 120 -1.62 -3.53 23.41
CA ALA A 120 -0.62 -4.58 23.38
C ALA A 120 -0.50 -5.28 24.74
N ALA A 121 -0.81 -6.58 24.77
CA ALA A 121 -0.78 -7.42 25.96
C ALA A 121 0.58 -8.09 26.19
N ASP A 122 1.45 -8.10 25.19
CA ASP A 122 2.79 -8.68 25.27
C ASP A 122 3.85 -7.85 24.52
N ASP A 123 5.11 -8.09 24.85
CA ASP A 123 6.26 -7.40 24.26
C ASP A 123 6.39 -7.68 22.74
N ARG A 124 5.78 -8.77 22.23
CA ARG A 124 5.80 -9.09 20.79
C ARG A 124 4.89 -8.18 19.99
N GLN A 125 3.72 -7.85 20.54
CA GLN A 125 2.78 -6.91 19.94
C GLN A 125 3.37 -5.49 19.92
N VAL A 126 4.06 -5.10 20.99
CA VAL A 126 4.81 -3.83 21.04
C VAL A 126 5.94 -3.82 20.00
N ALA A 127 6.74 -4.89 19.92
CA ALA A 127 7.80 -5.01 18.92
C ALA A 127 7.27 -4.97 17.48
N ALA A 128 6.12 -5.58 17.20
CA ALA A 128 5.49 -5.54 15.88
C ALA A 128 5.05 -4.12 15.49
N VAL A 129 4.43 -3.38 16.41
CA VAL A 129 4.05 -1.97 16.18
C VAL A 129 5.29 -1.09 16.00
N LEU A 130 6.33 -1.27 16.83
CA LEU A 130 7.60 -0.56 16.69
C LEU A 130 8.33 -0.91 15.38
N THR A 131 8.17 -2.14 14.87
CA THR A 131 8.69 -2.54 13.56
C THR A 131 7.98 -1.78 12.44
N GLU A 132 6.66 -1.71 12.45
CA GLU A 132 5.90 -0.97 11.43
C GLU A 132 6.24 0.54 11.43
N ILE A 133 6.43 1.12 12.61
CA ILE A 133 6.75 2.55 12.76
C ILE A 133 8.19 2.84 12.36
N ALA A 134 9.15 2.05 12.84
CA ALA A 134 10.57 2.36 12.76
C ALA A 134 11.36 1.49 11.77
N ALA A 135 10.71 0.65 10.95
CA ALA A 135 11.39 -0.15 9.92
C ALA A 135 12.30 0.75 9.06
N PRO A 136 13.57 0.37 8.79
CA PRO A 136 14.58 1.30 8.25
C PRO A 136 14.23 1.86 6.87
N ASP A 137 13.70 1.03 5.97
CA ASP A 137 13.41 1.42 4.58
C ASP A 137 11.92 1.69 4.35
N ASP A 138 11.07 0.88 4.96
CA ASP A 138 9.63 0.91 4.71
C ASP A 138 8.80 1.50 5.86
N GLY A 139 9.42 1.78 7.00
CA GLY A 139 8.74 2.29 8.18
C GLY A 139 8.20 3.70 8.01
N LEU A 140 7.16 4.02 8.77
CA LEU A 140 6.52 5.33 8.72
C LEU A 140 7.48 6.46 9.11
N LEU A 141 8.33 6.22 10.10
CA LEU A 141 9.20 7.26 10.67
C LEU A 141 10.33 7.65 9.70
N PRO A 142 11.08 6.74 9.07
CA PRO A 142 12.04 7.10 8.02
C PRO A 142 11.39 7.77 6.81
N ARG A 143 10.20 7.32 6.37
CA ARG A 143 9.47 7.98 5.26
C ARG A 143 9.06 9.41 5.60
N LEU A 144 8.56 9.66 6.81
CA LEU A 144 8.22 11.01 7.27
C LEU A 144 9.45 11.91 7.33
N THR A 145 10.53 11.42 7.94
CA THR A 145 11.81 12.13 8.01
C THR A 145 12.33 12.46 6.61
N GLN A 146 12.31 11.50 5.68
CA GLN A 146 12.74 11.72 4.30
C GLN A 146 11.84 12.72 3.54
N SER A 147 10.53 12.66 3.74
CA SER A 147 9.59 13.62 3.12
C SER A 147 9.83 15.04 3.63
N LEU A 148 10.09 15.20 4.93
CA LEU A 148 10.47 16.48 5.53
C LEU A 148 11.80 16.96 4.95
N ILE A 149 12.86 16.13 4.97
CA ILE A 149 14.17 16.44 4.38
C ILE A 149 14.01 16.90 2.92
N ALA A 150 13.27 16.15 2.10
CA ALA A 150 13.10 16.45 0.68
C ALA A 150 12.36 17.79 0.46
N THR A 151 11.29 18.02 1.22
CA THR A 151 10.52 19.27 1.16
C THR A 151 11.38 20.45 1.57
N TRP A 152 12.16 20.31 2.64
CA TRP A 152 13.04 21.36 3.14
C TRP A 152 14.24 21.61 2.24
N ALA A 153 14.89 20.58 1.72
CA ALA A 153 15.98 20.73 0.74
C ALA A 153 15.49 21.43 -0.54
N SER A 154 14.24 21.21 -0.94
CA SER A 154 13.63 21.95 -2.05
C SER A 154 13.45 23.43 -1.72
N TRP A 155 13.05 23.77 -0.49
CA TRP A 155 12.79 25.13 -0.07
C TRP A 155 14.08 25.91 0.25
N GLY A 156 15.06 25.29 0.89
CA GLY A 156 16.37 25.88 1.16
C GLY A 156 17.11 26.27 -0.12
N ARG A 157 17.02 25.45 -1.18
CA ARG A 157 17.51 25.83 -2.52
C ARG A 157 16.85 27.11 -3.03
N ARG A 158 15.51 27.19 -2.97
CA ARG A 158 14.75 28.40 -3.37
C ARG A 158 15.12 29.65 -2.53
N LEU A 159 15.42 29.49 -1.25
CA LEU A 159 15.84 30.60 -0.38
C LEU A 159 17.23 31.12 -0.73
N ASN A 160 18.19 30.23 -0.98
CA ASN A 160 19.53 30.59 -1.42
C ASN A 160 19.50 31.32 -2.78
N ASP A 161 18.66 30.85 -3.70
CA ASP A 161 18.48 31.48 -5.02
C ASP A 161 17.85 32.89 -4.94
N THR A 162 17.10 33.17 -3.86
CA THR A 162 16.42 34.46 -3.65
C THR A 162 17.18 35.42 -2.73
N GLY A 163 18.37 35.04 -2.24
CA GLY A 163 19.20 35.88 -1.37
C GLY A 163 18.56 36.22 -0.02
N ARG A 164 17.61 35.41 0.45
CA ARG A 164 16.95 35.59 1.76
C ARG A 164 17.87 35.15 2.91
N ASP A 165 17.53 35.60 4.12
CA ASP A 165 18.32 35.45 5.34
C ASP A 165 18.88 34.03 5.55
N PRO A 166 20.22 33.86 5.53
CA PRO A 166 20.88 32.56 5.69
C PRO A 166 20.66 31.94 7.08
N GLN A 167 20.26 32.74 8.09
CA GLN A 167 20.07 32.28 9.46
C GLN A 167 18.88 31.32 9.60
N VAL A 168 17.81 31.55 8.83
CA VAL A 168 16.63 30.66 8.80
C VAL A 168 16.97 29.30 8.19
N ALA A 169 17.79 29.28 7.13
CA ALA A 169 18.26 28.05 6.50
C ALA A 169 19.15 27.21 7.45
N MET A 170 20.03 27.87 8.23
CA MET A 170 20.88 27.19 9.22
C MET A 170 20.08 26.58 10.38
N GLN A 171 19.12 27.32 10.94
CA GLN A 171 18.26 26.80 12.01
C GLN A 171 17.46 25.58 11.57
N LEU A 172 16.98 25.57 10.33
CA LEU A 172 16.27 24.43 9.76
C LEU A 172 17.18 23.22 9.49
N GLY A 173 18.41 23.46 9.03
CA GLY A 173 19.41 22.39 8.93
C GLY A 173 19.64 21.68 10.27
N ALA A 174 19.70 22.44 11.37
CA ALA A 174 19.84 21.89 12.71
C ALA A 174 18.61 21.05 13.15
N ILE A 175 17.39 21.50 12.85
CA ILE A 175 16.15 20.76 13.15
C ILE A 175 16.12 19.43 12.38
N VAL A 176 16.45 19.45 11.09
CA VAL A 176 16.49 18.24 10.26
C VAL A 176 17.53 17.24 10.79
N ASN A 177 18.72 17.71 11.17
CA ASN A 177 19.74 16.85 11.76
C ASN A 177 19.30 16.21 13.09
N ASN A 178 18.58 16.97 13.92
CA ASN A 178 17.99 16.46 15.16
C ASN A 178 16.92 15.40 14.88
N LEU A 179 16.05 15.59 13.89
CA LEU A 179 15.03 14.61 13.49
C LEU A 179 15.65 13.30 13.00
N SER A 180 16.71 13.38 12.18
CA SER A 180 17.46 12.19 11.76
C SER A 180 18.10 11.46 12.95
N THR A 181 18.65 12.21 13.91
CA THR A 181 19.23 11.64 15.13
C THR A 181 18.19 10.93 15.98
N LEU A 182 17.00 11.54 16.16
CA LEU A 182 15.88 10.94 16.89
C LEU A 182 15.35 9.67 16.19
N THR A 183 15.25 9.71 14.86
CA THR A 183 14.87 8.54 14.04
C THR A 183 15.80 7.37 14.30
N TRP A 184 17.11 7.61 14.22
CA TRP A 184 18.11 6.60 14.49
C TRP A 184 18.06 6.07 15.94
N GLN A 185 17.82 6.92 16.93
CA GLN A 185 17.66 6.50 18.33
C GLN A 185 16.44 5.57 18.52
N ILE A 186 15.31 5.88 17.87
CA ILE A 186 14.11 5.04 17.93
C ILE A 186 14.35 3.69 17.26
N GLU A 187 15.09 3.64 16.14
CA GLU A 187 15.52 2.39 15.51
C GLU A 187 16.39 1.54 16.44
N GLN A 188 17.30 2.14 17.19
CA GLN A 188 18.12 1.42 18.19
C GLN A 188 17.24 0.84 19.30
N ILE A 189 16.30 1.61 19.83
CA ILE A 189 15.36 1.15 20.86
C ILE A 189 14.53 -0.03 20.35
N ARG A 190 14.03 0.02 19.10
CA ARG A 190 13.35 -1.12 18.47
C ARG A 190 14.26 -2.35 18.43
N ASN A 191 15.49 -2.20 17.91
CA ASN A 191 16.42 -3.31 17.79
C ASN A 191 16.73 -3.97 19.15
N ASP A 192 16.75 -3.20 20.23
CA ASP A 192 16.93 -3.72 21.59
C ASP A 192 15.66 -4.39 22.15
N ALA A 193 14.47 -3.86 21.81
CA ALA A 193 13.19 -4.52 22.10
C ALA A 193 13.08 -5.88 21.38
N ASP A 194 13.49 -5.96 20.12
CA ASP A 194 13.51 -7.23 19.36
C ASP A 194 14.48 -8.26 19.98
N ARG A 195 15.59 -7.79 20.57
CA ARG A 195 16.57 -8.65 21.25
C ARG A 195 16.11 -9.17 22.61
N THR A 196 15.15 -8.51 23.25
CA THR A 196 14.65 -8.87 24.59
C THR A 196 13.44 -9.81 24.57
N GLY A 197 12.91 -10.16 23.40
CA GLY A 197 11.96 -11.27 23.24
C GLY A 197 12.55 -12.60 23.79
N PRO A 198 11.73 -13.48 24.39
CA PRO A 198 12.23 -14.61 25.16
C PRO A 198 13.16 -15.49 24.33
N ALA A 199 14.32 -15.82 24.91
CA ALA A 199 15.31 -16.72 24.34
C ALA A 199 14.63 -17.99 23.78
N PRO A 200 15.11 -18.54 22.64
CA PRO A 200 14.61 -19.80 22.16
C PRO A 200 14.73 -20.81 23.29
N GLN A 201 13.57 -21.37 23.70
CA GLN A 201 13.53 -22.43 24.69
C GLN A 201 14.52 -23.48 24.23
N THR A 202 15.62 -23.62 24.98
CA THR A 202 16.53 -24.74 24.85
C THR A 202 15.66 -25.96 25.05
N ARG A 203 15.37 -26.66 23.94
CA ARG A 203 14.82 -28.02 24.01
C ARG A 203 15.65 -28.76 25.05
N PRO A 204 15.04 -29.43 26.04
CA PRO A 204 15.81 -30.31 26.91
C PRO A 204 16.52 -31.31 26.00
N SER A 205 17.85 -31.27 26.02
CA SER A 205 18.69 -32.27 25.39
C SER A 205 18.18 -33.64 25.82
N PRO A 206 17.94 -34.61 24.91
CA PRO A 206 17.69 -35.97 25.35
C PRO A 206 18.91 -36.40 26.15
N VAL A 207 18.67 -36.75 27.43
CA VAL A 207 19.66 -37.43 28.25
C VAL A 207 20.07 -38.66 27.46
N SER A 208 21.26 -38.60 26.86
CA SER A 208 21.93 -39.76 26.31
C SER A 208 22.29 -40.64 27.50
N THR A 209 21.43 -41.59 27.83
CA THR A 209 21.76 -42.69 28.75
C THR A 209 22.94 -43.45 28.15
N ALA A 210 24.13 -43.09 28.61
CA ALA A 210 25.33 -43.89 28.42
C ALA A 210 25.09 -45.29 29.03
N PRO A 211 25.46 -46.38 28.35
CA PRO A 211 25.42 -47.70 28.95
C PRO A 211 26.48 -47.79 30.06
N SER A 212 26.05 -48.06 31.30
CA SER A 212 26.95 -48.34 32.41
C SER A 212 27.81 -49.58 32.13
N PRO A 213 29.14 -49.53 32.32
CA PRO A 213 29.96 -50.72 32.31
C PRO A 213 29.98 -51.38 33.70
N LEU A 214 29.88 -52.71 33.68
CA LEU A 214 30.28 -53.71 34.68
C LEU A 214 30.24 -53.34 36.18
N ALA A 215 29.41 -54.07 36.92
CA ALA A 215 29.73 -54.49 38.28
C ALA A 215 29.29 -55.95 38.50
N ALA A 216 30.26 -56.86 38.54
CA ALA A 216 30.09 -58.16 39.18
C ALA A 216 30.01 -57.96 40.71
N PRO A 217 29.35 -58.86 41.44
CA PRO A 217 30.13 -59.53 42.47
C PRO A 217 29.87 -61.04 42.59
N ALA A 218 30.88 -61.67 43.19
CA ALA A 218 31.06 -63.09 43.41
C ALA A 218 30.16 -63.70 44.50
N VAL A 219 29.81 -64.97 44.28
CA VAL A 219 29.80 -66.12 45.22
C VAL A 219 29.19 -65.93 46.61
N ARG A 220 28.18 -66.77 46.93
CA ARG A 220 28.12 -67.43 48.25
C ARG A 220 27.43 -68.80 48.20
N ARG A 221 28.16 -69.79 48.73
CA ARG A 221 27.78 -71.17 49.04
C ARG A 221 26.54 -71.24 49.94
N ARG A 222 25.62 -72.19 49.69
CA ARG A 222 25.52 -73.46 50.42
C ARG A 222 24.50 -74.39 49.75
#